data_AF-A0A4W5KSS4-F1
#
_entry.id   AF-A0A4W5KSS4-F1
#
_cell.length_a   1.000
_cell.length_b   1.000
_cell.length_c   1.000
_cell.angle_alpha   90.00
_cell.angle_beta   90.00
_cell.angle_gamma   90.00
#
_symmetry.space_group_name_H-M   'P 1'
#
loop_
_entity.id
_entity.type
_entity.pdbx_description
1 polymer ?
#
loop_
_entity_poly.entity_id
_entity_poly.type
_entity_poly.pdbx_seq_one_letter_code
_entity_poly.pdbx_strand_id
1 'polypeptide(L)'
;RGFETHQKYLSKGIWAYRVDVIKTQQHQHPAWTHKGRYSLYDDTKRRVFTVTITNLTREDSGTYWCEINTGWWYHKTEVRITVDRAPTPPKPSSVTSRPLLSMTHPSTNTIA
;
A
#
# COMPACT_ATOMS: atom_id res chain seq x y z
N ARG A 1 20.93 0.12 -25.08
CA ARG A 1 20.65 1.34 -24.29
C ARG A 1 19.29 1.18 -23.62
N GLY A 2 19.10 1.71 -22.41
CA GLY A 2 17.85 1.60 -21.66
C GLY A 2 17.03 2.90 -21.67
N PHE A 3 16.18 3.06 -20.64
CA PHE A 3 15.28 4.20 -20.47
C PHE A 3 15.68 5.15 -19.33
N GLU A 4 16.97 5.22 -19.01
CA GLU A 4 17.50 5.91 -17.81
C GLU A 4 17.22 7.42 -17.82
N THR A 5 17.19 8.06 -18.99
CA THR A 5 16.95 9.50 -19.17
C THR A 5 15.49 9.85 -19.46
N HIS A 6 14.62 8.84 -19.56
CA HIS A 6 13.23 9.01 -19.95
C HIS A 6 12.34 9.18 -18.73
N GLN A 7 11.26 9.97 -18.85
CA GLN A 7 10.32 10.12 -17.76
C GLN A 7 9.55 8.82 -17.52
N LYS A 8 9.31 8.53 -16.23
CA LYS A 8 8.53 7.37 -15.77
C LYS A 8 7.20 7.86 -15.22
N TYR A 9 6.14 7.11 -15.47
CA TYR A 9 4.78 7.48 -15.11
C TYR A 9 4.06 6.29 -14.51
N LEU A 10 3.15 6.59 -13.59
CA LEU A 10 2.00 5.75 -13.31
C LEU A 10 0.75 6.50 -13.74
N SER A 11 -0.10 5.86 -14.53
CA SER A 11 -1.38 6.42 -14.98
C SER A 11 -2.52 5.46 -14.62
N LYS A 12 -3.71 5.98 -14.34
CA LYS A 12 -4.91 5.20 -13.98
C LYS A 12 -6.00 5.40 -15.02
N GLY A 13 -6.66 4.32 -15.42
CA GLY A 13 -7.81 4.33 -16.32
C GLY A 13 -7.68 3.36 -17.49
N ILE A 14 -8.66 3.41 -18.39
CA ILE A 14 -8.69 2.60 -19.61
C ILE A 14 -7.69 3.14 -20.65
N TRP A 15 -7.18 2.27 -21.51
CA TRP A 15 -6.02 2.54 -22.39
C TRP A 15 -6.02 3.92 -23.08
N ALA A 16 -7.14 4.34 -23.67
CA ALA A 16 -7.26 5.64 -24.35
C ALA A 16 -7.57 6.84 -23.41
N TYR A 17 -8.10 6.60 -22.20
CA TYR A 17 -8.64 7.63 -21.30
C TYR A 17 -8.02 7.59 -19.90
N ARG A 18 -6.71 7.33 -19.84
CA ARG A 18 -5.96 7.27 -18.58
C ARG A 18 -5.41 8.63 -18.18
N VAL A 19 -5.25 8.84 -16.88
CA VAL A 19 -4.73 10.08 -16.29
C VAL A 19 -3.49 9.77 -15.47
N ASP A 20 -2.45 10.59 -15.62
CA ASP A 20 -1.20 10.47 -14.86
C ASP A 20 -1.45 10.73 -13.37
N VAL A 21 -1.28 9.71 -12.55
CA VAL A 21 -1.38 9.84 -11.10
C VAL A 21 -0.06 10.36 -10.51
N ILE A 22 1.09 9.92 -11.05
CA ILE A 22 2.42 10.43 -10.70
C ILE A 22 3.40 10.26 -11.87
N LYS A 23 4.38 11.16 -11.99
CA LYS A 23 5.46 11.08 -12.98
C LYS A 23 6.77 11.63 -12.43
N THR A 24 7.92 11.20 -12.95
CA THR A 24 9.21 11.82 -12.62
C THR A 24 9.29 13.26 -13.15
N GLN A 25 10.06 14.11 -12.50
CA GLN A 25 10.32 15.47 -12.99
C GLN A 25 11.21 15.45 -14.25
N GLN A 26 11.01 16.42 -15.13
CA GLN A 26 11.78 16.53 -16.36
C GLN A 26 13.13 17.20 -16.06
N HIS A 27 14.20 16.78 -16.75
CA HIS A 27 15.56 17.34 -16.61
C HIS A 27 16.23 17.18 -15.23
N GLN A 28 15.62 16.43 -14.32
CA GLN A 28 16.24 16.06 -13.07
C GLN A 28 16.03 14.57 -12.86
N HIS A 29 17.12 13.87 -12.56
CA HIS A 29 17.00 12.76 -11.65
C HIS A 29 16.61 13.36 -10.30
N PRO A 30 15.41 13.11 -9.77
CA PRO A 30 15.34 12.78 -8.38
C PRO A 30 15.24 11.27 -8.30
N ALA A 31 15.93 10.72 -7.30
CA ALA A 31 15.66 9.38 -6.83
C ALA A 31 14.16 9.23 -6.54
N TRP A 32 13.50 10.26 -5.97
CA TRP A 32 12.11 10.21 -5.52
C TRP A 32 11.23 11.33 -6.07
N THR A 33 9.99 11.00 -6.46
CA THR A 33 8.91 11.96 -6.67
C THR A 33 7.74 11.59 -5.77
N HIS A 34 7.05 12.59 -5.24
CA HIS A 34 5.88 12.41 -4.37
C HIS A 34 4.70 13.25 -4.87
N LYS A 35 3.50 12.69 -4.79
CA LYS A 35 2.25 13.39 -5.08
C LYS A 35 1.12 12.80 -4.24
N GLY A 36 0.79 13.45 -3.12
CA GLY A 36 -0.21 12.95 -2.18
C GLY A 36 0.14 11.54 -1.66
N ARG A 37 -0.75 10.57 -1.90
CA ARG A 37 -0.58 9.16 -1.52
C ARG A 37 0.35 8.36 -2.46
N TYR A 38 0.81 8.97 -3.54
CA TYR A 38 1.67 8.33 -4.53
C TYR A 38 3.13 8.73 -4.31
N SER A 39 4.04 7.76 -4.39
CA SER A 39 5.48 8.01 -4.53
C SER A 39 6.07 7.18 -5.66
N LEU A 40 7.09 7.71 -6.33
CA LEU A 40 7.78 7.06 -7.43
C LEU A 40 9.29 7.18 -7.20
N TYR A 41 9.98 6.05 -7.17
CA TYR A 41 11.44 5.97 -7.11
C TYR A 41 12.01 5.49 -8.44
N ASP A 42 12.97 6.20 -9.05
CA ASP A 42 13.62 5.77 -10.30
C ASP A 42 15.09 5.37 -10.04
N ASP A 43 15.35 4.06 -9.95
CA ASP A 43 16.70 3.51 -9.87
C ASP A 43 17.27 3.32 -11.28
N THR A 44 17.90 4.37 -11.79
CA THR A 44 18.48 4.36 -13.14
C THR A 44 19.66 3.41 -13.29
N LYS A 45 20.36 3.06 -12.20
CA LYS A 45 21.46 2.09 -12.23
C LYS A 45 20.92 0.68 -12.46
N ARG A 46 19.82 0.33 -11.79
CA ARG A 46 19.16 -0.98 -11.92
C ARG A 46 18.13 -1.01 -13.05
N ARG A 47 17.79 0.15 -13.62
CA ARG A 47 16.73 0.33 -14.63
C ARG A 47 15.37 -0.13 -14.15
N VAL A 48 15.08 0.14 -12.87
CA VAL A 48 13.81 -0.19 -12.23
C VAL A 48 13.26 1.08 -11.61
N PHE A 49 12.01 1.41 -11.93
CA PHE A 49 11.27 2.39 -11.16
C PHE A 49 10.19 1.70 -10.33
N THR A 50 10.00 2.17 -9.11
CA THR A 50 9.06 1.62 -8.13
C THR A 50 8.01 2.67 -7.81
N VAL A 51 6.74 2.30 -7.83
CA VAL A 51 5.64 3.18 -7.46
C VAL A 51 4.97 2.63 -6.21
N THR A 52 4.75 3.49 -5.21
CA THR A 52 4.03 3.15 -3.98
C THR A 52 2.73 3.94 -3.93
N ILE A 53 1.64 3.27 -3.57
CA ILE A 53 0.34 3.87 -3.29
C ILE A 53 0.02 3.57 -1.83
N THR A 54 -0.03 4.60 -0.99
CA THR A 54 -0.31 4.45 0.45
C THR A 54 -1.79 4.69 0.77
N ASN A 55 -2.25 4.27 1.95
CA ASN A 55 -3.63 4.46 2.42
C ASN A 55 -4.68 4.03 1.38
N LEU A 56 -4.54 2.80 0.86
CA LEU A 56 -5.42 2.26 -0.17
C LEU A 56 -6.89 2.24 0.26
N THR A 57 -7.78 2.59 -0.66
CA THR A 57 -9.23 2.40 -0.52
C THR A 57 -9.76 1.51 -1.63
N ARG A 58 -11.02 1.04 -1.52
CA ARG A 58 -11.60 0.14 -2.55
C ARG A 58 -11.68 0.82 -3.92
N GLU A 59 -11.86 2.14 -3.93
CA GLU A 59 -11.89 3.01 -5.11
C GLU A 59 -10.54 3.09 -5.82
N ASP A 60 -9.45 2.70 -5.15
CA ASP A 60 -8.14 2.56 -5.80
C ASP A 60 -8.09 1.36 -6.74
N SER A 61 -8.99 0.39 -6.62
CA SER A 61 -9.06 -0.73 -7.57
C SER A 61 -9.26 -0.24 -9.00
N GLY A 62 -8.64 -0.94 -9.95
CA GLY A 62 -8.75 -0.63 -11.37
C GLY A 62 -7.48 -0.91 -12.16
N THR A 63 -7.48 -0.46 -13.41
CA THR A 63 -6.35 -0.59 -14.32
C THR A 63 -5.40 0.59 -14.18
N TYR A 64 -4.13 0.26 -13.96
CA TYR A 64 -3.01 1.18 -13.94
C TYR A 64 -2.03 0.83 -15.05
N TRP A 65 -1.19 1.80 -15.39
CA TRP A 65 -0.20 1.69 -16.44
C TRP A 65 1.14 2.24 -15.96
N CYS A 66 2.16 1.39 -15.96
CA CYS A 66 3.55 1.81 -15.82
C CYS A 66 4.05 2.25 -17.19
N GLU A 67 4.34 3.54 -17.36
CA GLU A 67 4.68 4.11 -18.66
C GLU A 67 6.04 4.77 -18.69
N ILE A 68 6.69 4.69 -19.85
CA ILE A 68 7.92 5.40 -20.16
C ILE A 68 7.67 6.23 -21.42
N ASN A 69 7.86 7.54 -21.31
CA ASN A 69 7.75 8.45 -22.44
C ASN A 69 9.10 8.59 -23.15
N THR A 70 9.17 8.14 -24.41
CA THR A 70 10.37 8.29 -25.26
C THR A 70 10.28 9.46 -26.23
N GLY A 71 9.32 10.37 -26.03
CA GLY A 71 8.97 11.45 -26.96
C GLY A 71 8.12 10.95 -28.14
N TRP A 72 8.58 9.87 -28.79
CA TRP A 72 7.93 9.27 -29.95
C TRP A 72 6.88 8.21 -29.59
N TRP A 73 7.10 7.48 -28.51
CA TRP A 73 6.25 6.37 -28.10
C TRP A 73 6.12 6.33 -26.57
N TYR A 74 5.08 5.61 -26.14
CA TYR A 74 4.93 5.22 -24.75
C TYR A 74 5.14 3.72 -24.65
N HIS A 75 6.18 3.30 -23.94
CA HIS A 75 6.29 1.90 -23.51
C HIS A 75 5.39 1.74 -22.30
N LYS A 76 4.43 0.82 -22.36
CA LYS A 76 3.40 0.67 -21.33
C LYS A 76 3.31 -0.77 -20.86
N THR A 77 3.16 -0.94 -19.56
CA THR A 77 2.81 -2.22 -18.93
C THR A 77 1.51 -2.03 -18.15
N GLU A 78 0.51 -2.84 -18.45
CA GLU A 78 -0.76 -2.85 -17.71
C GLU A 78 -0.56 -3.53 -16.35
N VAL A 79 -1.14 -2.94 -15.30
CA VAL A 79 -1.21 -3.53 -13.97
C VAL A 79 -2.64 -3.39 -13.45
N ARG A 80 -3.28 -4.52 -13.14
CA ARG A 80 -4.63 -4.52 -12.55
C ARG A 80 -4.52 -4.64 -11.04
N ILE A 81 -4.98 -3.62 -10.33
CA ILE A 81 -4.98 -3.57 -8.86
C ILE A 81 -6.38 -3.87 -8.34
N THR A 82 -6.47 -4.74 -7.34
CA THR A 82 -7.69 -5.03 -6.58
C THR A 82 -7.40 -4.77 -5.10
N VAL A 83 -8.24 -3.95 -4.47
CA VAL A 83 -8.10 -3.57 -3.05
C VAL A 83 -9.29 -4.13 -2.27
N ASP A 84 -9.00 -5.06 -1.38
CA ASP A 84 -9.99 -5.66 -0.48
C ASP A 84 -9.91 -5.08 0.93
N ARG A 85 -11.00 -5.26 1.70
CA ARG A 85 -10.95 -4.92 3.13
C ARG A 85 -10.04 -5.91 3.83
N ALA A 86 -9.25 -5.39 4.77
CA ALA A 86 -8.56 -6.24 5.71
C ALA A 86 -9.59 -7.15 6.42
N PRO A 87 -9.25 -8.43 6.67
CA PRO A 87 -10.06 -9.28 7.51
C PRO A 87 -10.31 -8.60 8.84
N THR A 88 -11.58 -8.52 9.25
CA THR A 88 -11.91 -8.10 10.61
C THR A 88 -11.34 -9.12 11.59
N PRO A 89 -10.58 -8.69 12.61
CA PRO A 89 -10.24 -9.57 13.70
C PRO A 89 -11.52 -10.16 14.31
N PRO A 90 -11.52 -11.44 14.73
CA PRO A 90 -12.65 -11.98 15.46
C PRO A 90 -12.92 -11.06 16.66
N LYS A 91 -14.18 -10.64 16.81
CA LYS A 91 -14.63 -9.82 17.93
C LYS A 91 -14.18 -10.52 19.22
N PRO A 92 -13.49 -9.84 20.16
CA PRO A 92 -13.19 -10.46 21.45
C PRO A 92 -14.51 -10.92 22.05
N SER A 93 -14.65 -12.22 22.28
CA SER A 93 -15.81 -12.75 23.01
C SER A 93 -15.87 -12.01 24.33
N SER A 94 -17.04 -11.46 24.68
CA SER A 94 -17.26 -10.86 25.99
C SER A 94 -16.94 -11.92 27.05
N VAL A 95 -15.80 -11.77 27.73
CA VAL A 95 -15.44 -12.61 28.86
C VAL A 95 -16.45 -12.28 29.96
N THR A 96 -17.44 -13.15 30.13
CA THR A 96 -18.29 -13.12 31.32
C THR A 96 -17.40 -13.43 32.51
N SER A 97 -17.05 -12.41 33.30
CA SER A 97 -16.35 -12.61 34.56
C SER A 97 -17.26 -13.42 35.48
N ARG A 98 -16.83 -14.64 35.81
CA ARG A 98 -17.44 -15.40 36.89
C ARG A 98 -17.06 -14.72 38.21
N PRO A 99 -18.02 -14.44 39.12
CA PRO A 99 -17.67 -13.94 40.45
C PRO A 99 -16.84 -14.99 41.18
N LEU A 100 -15.72 -14.55 41.77
CA LEU A 100 -14.85 -15.39 42.59
C LEU A 100 -15.62 -15.73 43.88
N LEU A 101 -15.92 -17.01 44.11
CA LEU A 101 -16.50 -17.45 45.37
C LEU A 101 -15.42 -17.35 46.46
N SER A 102 -15.65 -16.47 47.43
CA SER A 102 -14.89 -16.38 48.67
C SER A 102 -15.07 -17.67 49.47
N MET A 103 -14.02 -18.48 49.54
CA MET A 103 -13.95 -19.59 50.49
C MET A 103 -13.36 -19.07 51.80
N THR A 104 -14.19 -18.97 52.84
CA THR A 104 -13.73 -18.80 54.21
C THR A 104 -13.17 -20.13 54.72
N HIS A 105 -11.89 -20.13 55.07
CA HIS A 105 -11.26 -21.25 55.79
C HIS A 105 -11.82 -21.30 57.23
N PRO A 106 -12.27 -22.47 57.73
CA PRO A 106 -12.53 -22.64 59.15
C PRO A 106 -11.20 -22.82 59.90
N SER A 107 -10.96 -21.96 60.89
CA SER A 107 -9.87 -22.09 61.86
C SER A 107 -10.15 -23.27 62.79
N THR A 108 -9.26 -24.26 62.83
CA THR A 108 -9.33 -25.34 63.82
C THR A 108 -8.56 -24.94 65.08
N ASN A 109 -9.27 -24.69 66.18
CA ASN A 109 -8.65 -24.55 67.50
C ASN A 109 -8.30 -25.95 68.04
N THR A 110 -7.01 -26.21 68.23
CA THR A 110 -6.52 -27.37 68.98
C THR A 110 -6.31 -26.95 70.44
N ILE A 111 -7.02 -27.60 71.36
CA ILE A 111 -6.82 -27.47 72.81
C ILE A 111 -5.67 -28.42 73.20
N ALA A 112 -4.69 -27.91 73.94
CA ALA A 112 -3.73 -28.68 74.71
C ALA A 112 -3.93 -28.37 76.19
#